data_AF-A0A673LC80-F1
#
_entry.id   AF-A0A673LC80-F1
#
_cell.length_a   1.000
_cell.length_b   1.000
_cell.length_c   1.000
_cell.angle_alpha   90.00
_cell.angle_beta   90.00
_cell.angle_gamma   90.00
#
_symmetry.space_group_name_H-M   'P 1'
#
loop_
_entity.id
_entity.type
_entity.pdbx_description
1 polymer ?
#
loop_
_entity_poly.entity_id
_entity_poly.type
_entity_poly.pdbx_seq_one_letter_code
_entity_poly.pdbx_strand_id
1 'polypeptide(L)'
;MDCQPRGRGGRGNRNEENRDVCLSKSLSYALRHGANKTGLQMNSDGFVFVEELLAHQQFRSFSLEDVERVVATNDKQRFKLCNHPEDGRLQIRANQGHSVKVTDLELRAVALDDPDYPREAVHGSYMKHWPSIRSQGISRMNRTHIHLAPGLPGEGGVISDGIQFFWSENGVLLTPADAAGMLAPCYFSRAQRLKPSPCEIELH
;
A
#
# COMPACT_ATOMS: atom_id res chain seq x y z
N MET A 1 3.30 -39.79 -42.88
CA MET A 1 2.02 -39.11 -42.63
C MET A 1 1.70 -39.33 -41.15
N ASP A 2 1.79 -38.42 -40.20
CA ASP A 2 2.22 -37.03 -40.11
C ASP A 2 2.65 -36.82 -38.64
N CYS A 3 3.89 -36.38 -38.40
CA CYS A 3 4.30 -35.92 -37.07
C CYS A 3 4.05 -34.41 -37.02
N GLN A 4 2.99 -33.97 -36.34
CA GLN A 4 2.80 -32.54 -36.05
C GLN A 4 3.72 -32.11 -34.90
N PRO A 5 4.48 -31.01 -35.03
CA PRO A 5 5.25 -30.46 -33.92
C PRO A 5 4.32 -29.70 -32.97
N ARG A 6 4.31 -30.08 -31.69
CA ARG A 6 3.63 -29.31 -30.63
C ARG A 6 4.36 -27.98 -30.42
N GLY A 7 3.59 -26.89 -30.48
CA GLY A 7 4.06 -25.52 -30.47
C GLY A 7 4.94 -25.17 -29.27
N ARG A 8 6.05 -24.50 -29.56
CA ARG A 8 6.81 -23.69 -28.60
C ARG A 8 6.03 -22.39 -28.36
N GLY A 9 5.33 -22.27 -27.24
CA GLY A 9 4.74 -21.02 -26.78
C GLY A 9 4.90 -20.91 -25.26
N GLY A 10 5.67 -19.92 -24.80
CA GLY A 10 5.84 -19.69 -23.35
C GLY A 10 7.07 -18.93 -22.90
N ARG A 11 7.77 -18.20 -23.79
CA ARG A 11 8.97 -17.44 -23.42
C ARG A 11 8.75 -15.92 -23.37
N GLY A 12 7.73 -15.38 -24.04
CA GLY A 12 7.39 -13.95 -24.01
C GLY A 12 6.80 -13.49 -22.67
N ASN A 13 5.84 -14.25 -22.14
CA ASN A 13 5.03 -13.83 -20.98
C ASN A 13 5.84 -13.66 -19.67
N ARG A 14 6.82 -14.54 -19.41
CA ARG A 14 7.67 -14.45 -18.19
C ARG A 14 8.60 -13.25 -18.18
N ASN A 15 8.99 -12.74 -19.35
CA ASN A 15 9.92 -11.60 -19.42
C ASN A 15 9.16 -10.29 -19.17
N GLU A 16 7.95 -10.18 -19.70
CA GLU A 16 7.03 -9.07 -19.45
C GLU A 16 6.60 -9.04 -17.98
N GLU A 17 6.23 -10.18 -17.39
CA GLU A 17 5.88 -10.25 -15.95
C GLU A 17 7.04 -9.79 -15.06
N ASN A 18 8.27 -10.19 -15.35
CA ASN A 18 9.45 -9.72 -14.62
C ASN A 18 9.69 -8.21 -14.82
N ARG A 19 9.45 -7.70 -16.04
CA ARG A 19 9.60 -6.27 -16.37
C ARG A 19 8.56 -5.42 -15.63
N ASP A 20 7.32 -5.89 -15.54
CA ASP A 20 6.23 -5.25 -14.80
C ASP A 20 6.47 -5.29 -13.29
N VAL A 21 7.02 -6.39 -12.76
CA VAL A 21 7.44 -6.47 -11.36
C VAL A 21 8.56 -5.46 -11.06
N CYS A 22 9.53 -5.30 -11.96
CA CYS A 22 10.60 -4.31 -11.83
C CYS A 22 10.06 -2.87 -11.88
N LEU A 23 9.13 -2.59 -12.80
CA LEU A 23 8.48 -1.29 -12.91
C LEU A 23 7.66 -0.99 -11.64
N SER A 24 6.82 -1.94 -11.19
CA SER A 24 6.00 -1.81 -9.98
C SER A 24 6.83 -1.55 -8.71
N LYS A 25 8.00 -2.18 -8.58
CA LYS A 25 8.95 -1.90 -7.48
C LYS A 25 9.55 -0.50 -7.60
N SER A 26 9.95 -0.10 -8.80
CA SER A 26 10.52 1.23 -9.06
C SER A 26 9.51 2.34 -8.79
N LEU A 27 8.27 2.19 -9.28
CA LEU A 27 7.14 3.08 -8.99
C LEU A 27 6.87 3.15 -7.49
N SER A 28 6.81 2.01 -6.80
CA SER A 28 6.59 1.97 -5.35
C SER A 28 7.67 2.74 -4.59
N TYR A 29 8.93 2.64 -5.01
CA TYR A 29 10.02 3.39 -4.38
C TYR A 29 9.89 4.89 -4.67
N ALA A 30 9.80 5.27 -5.94
CA ALA A 30 9.74 6.68 -6.35
C ALA A 30 8.54 7.40 -5.72
N LEU A 31 7.35 6.82 -5.81
CA LEU A 31 6.10 7.45 -5.38
C LEU A 31 5.89 7.43 -3.86
N ARG A 32 6.64 6.63 -3.08
CA ARG A 32 6.47 6.56 -1.61
C ARG A 32 7.62 7.15 -0.82
N HIS A 33 8.83 7.03 -1.35
CA HIS A 33 10.07 7.31 -0.62
C HIS A 33 11.00 8.23 -1.41
N GLY A 34 11.03 8.05 -2.73
CA GLY A 34 12.11 8.49 -3.59
C GLY A 34 11.90 9.85 -4.24
N ALA A 35 10.68 10.37 -4.36
CA ALA A 35 10.37 11.53 -5.22
C ALA A 35 11.37 12.69 -5.10
N ASN A 36 11.61 13.17 -3.87
CA ASN A 36 12.57 14.24 -3.60
C ASN A 36 14.02 13.87 -3.94
N LYS A 37 14.41 12.60 -3.75
CA LYS A 37 15.76 12.08 -4.07
C LYS A 37 15.95 11.80 -5.56
N THR A 38 14.87 11.47 -6.27
CA THR A 38 14.86 11.22 -7.71
C THR A 38 14.59 12.50 -8.52
N GLY A 39 14.47 13.66 -7.86
CA GLY A 39 14.19 14.93 -8.53
C GLY A 39 12.81 14.98 -9.21
N LEU A 40 11.91 14.05 -8.89
CA LEU A 40 10.53 14.07 -9.37
C LEU A 40 9.74 15.06 -8.53
N GLN A 41 9.05 15.99 -9.19
CA GLN A 41 8.18 16.94 -8.51
C GLN A 41 6.89 16.22 -8.15
N MET A 42 6.66 16.07 -6.84
CA MET A 42 5.45 15.46 -6.30
C MET A 42 4.57 16.55 -5.71
N ASN A 43 3.32 16.58 -6.15
CA ASN A 43 2.29 17.48 -5.65
C ASN A 43 1.91 17.13 -4.20
N SER A 44 1.19 18.03 -3.54
CA SER A 44 0.78 17.88 -2.14
C SER A 44 -0.17 16.71 -1.89
N ASP A 45 -0.88 16.27 -2.93
CA ASP A 45 -1.77 15.10 -3.00
C ASP A 45 -1.03 13.77 -3.36
N GLY A 46 0.28 13.86 -3.64
CA GLY A 46 1.15 12.73 -3.95
C GLY A 46 1.25 12.40 -5.44
N PHE A 47 0.59 13.14 -6.32
CA PHE A 47 0.66 12.93 -7.76
C PHE A 47 1.96 13.45 -8.38
N VAL A 48 2.42 12.75 -9.41
CA VAL A 48 3.53 13.11 -10.29
C VAL A 48 3.05 12.97 -11.73
N PHE A 49 3.45 13.88 -12.63
CA PHE A 49 3.13 13.75 -14.05
C PHE A 49 3.84 12.54 -14.67
N VAL A 50 3.10 11.73 -15.43
CA VAL A 50 3.64 10.50 -16.05
C VAL A 50 4.72 10.83 -17.07
N GLU A 51 4.61 11.96 -17.77
CA GLU A 51 5.63 12.44 -18.71
C GLU A 51 6.97 12.71 -18.00
N GLU A 52 6.94 13.39 -16.85
CA GLU A 52 8.14 13.69 -16.05
C GLU A 52 8.74 12.42 -15.46
N LEU A 53 7.88 11.50 -15.02
CA LEU A 53 8.28 10.19 -14.54
C LEU A 53 9.03 9.41 -15.64
N LEU A 54 8.47 9.29 -16.84
CA LEU A 54 9.06 8.54 -17.96
C LEU A 54 10.31 9.23 -18.53
N ALA A 55 10.43 10.55 -18.40
CA ALA A 55 11.64 11.29 -18.76
C ALA A 55 12.82 11.00 -17.81
N HIS A 56 12.55 10.56 -16.58
CA HIS A 56 13.59 10.27 -15.59
C HIS A 56 14.43 9.04 -15.95
N GLN A 57 15.74 9.08 -15.69
CA GLN A 57 16.70 8.04 -16.12
C GLN A 57 16.31 6.63 -15.67
N GLN A 58 15.71 6.49 -14.48
CA GLN A 58 15.26 5.22 -13.94
C GLN A 58 14.07 4.60 -14.71
N PHE A 59 13.27 5.42 -15.39
CA PHE A 59 12.04 4.99 -16.06
C PHE A 59 12.10 5.08 -17.59
N ARG A 60 13.18 5.64 -18.14
CA ARG A 60 13.37 5.86 -19.58
C ARG A 60 13.25 4.59 -20.45
N SER A 61 13.41 3.42 -19.86
CA SER A 61 13.24 2.14 -20.56
C SER A 61 11.80 1.63 -20.60
N PHE A 62 10.83 2.33 -19.99
CA PHE A 62 9.42 1.96 -19.94
C PHE A 62 8.60 2.93 -20.78
N SER A 63 7.49 2.44 -21.32
CA SER A 63 6.51 3.26 -22.04
C SER A 63 5.31 3.61 -21.17
N LEU A 64 4.44 4.48 -21.69
CA LEU A 64 3.17 4.78 -21.04
C LEU A 64 2.30 3.52 -20.90
N GLU A 65 2.26 2.68 -21.92
CA GLU A 65 1.50 1.44 -21.93
C GLU A 65 2.00 0.46 -20.85
N ASP A 66 3.31 0.45 -20.56
CA ASP A 66 3.87 -0.33 -19.45
C ASP A 66 3.33 0.17 -18.10
N VAL A 67 3.23 1.49 -17.91
CA VAL A 67 2.69 2.09 -16.69
C VAL A 67 1.21 1.76 -16.53
N GLU A 68 0.42 1.99 -17.58
CA GLU A 68 -1.01 1.66 -17.60
C GLU A 68 -1.25 0.17 -17.30
N ARG A 69 -0.47 -0.72 -17.92
CA ARG A 69 -0.54 -2.17 -17.65
C ARG A 69 -0.21 -2.50 -16.19
N VAL A 70 0.84 -1.91 -15.62
CA VAL A 70 1.22 -2.15 -14.22
C VAL A 70 0.19 -1.59 -13.23
N VAL A 71 -0.49 -0.50 -13.57
CA VAL A 71 -1.60 0.03 -12.77
C VAL A 71 -2.81 -0.91 -12.86
N ALA A 72 -3.20 -1.32 -14.07
CA ALA A 72 -4.37 -2.15 -14.32
C ALA A 72 -4.23 -3.59 -13.76
N THR A 73 -3.05 -4.19 -13.85
CA THR A 73 -2.78 -5.57 -13.38
C THR A 73 -2.37 -5.62 -11.91
N ASN A 74 -2.40 -4.49 -11.19
CA ASN A 74 -2.04 -4.47 -9.78
C ASN A 74 -3.17 -5.03 -8.92
N ASP A 75 -3.07 -6.30 -8.51
CA ASP A 75 -4.04 -6.92 -7.59
C ASP A 75 -4.24 -6.15 -6.29
N LYS A 76 -3.23 -5.39 -5.86
CA LYS A 76 -3.26 -4.61 -4.62
C LYS A 76 -3.71 -3.16 -4.83
N GLN A 77 -4.02 -2.78 -6.07
CA GLN A 77 -4.40 -1.42 -6.45
C GLN A 77 -3.45 -0.39 -5.81
N ARG A 78 -2.13 -0.59 -6.01
CA ARG A 78 -1.10 0.22 -5.32
C ARG A 78 -0.99 1.65 -5.83
N PHE A 79 -1.46 1.88 -7.05
CA PHE A 79 -1.26 3.12 -7.80
C PHE A 79 -2.60 3.60 -8.33
N LYS A 80 -2.73 4.91 -8.47
CA LYS A 80 -3.85 5.57 -9.15
C LYS A 80 -3.30 6.38 -10.30
N LEU A 81 -3.97 6.26 -11.43
CA LEU A 81 -3.69 7.00 -12.66
C LEU A 81 -4.93 7.86 -12.96
N CYS A 82 -4.74 9.15 -13.17
CA CYS A 82 -5.84 10.05 -13.53
C CYS A 82 -5.35 11.21 -14.42
N ASN A 83 -6.29 11.88 -15.08
CA ASN A 83 -6.00 13.12 -15.77
C ASN A 83 -6.07 14.27 -14.77
N HIS A 84 -5.08 15.17 -14.82
CA HIS A 84 -5.08 16.39 -14.05
C HIS A 84 -6.27 17.26 -14.47
N PRO A 85 -7.04 17.83 -13.52
CA PRO A 85 -8.34 18.43 -13.79
C PRO A 85 -8.30 19.70 -14.66
N GLU A 86 -7.17 20.43 -14.68
CA GLU A 86 -7.07 21.70 -15.39
C GLU A 86 -6.52 21.58 -16.81
N ASP A 87 -5.49 20.76 -17.01
CA ASP A 87 -4.75 20.66 -18.27
C ASP A 87 -4.88 19.29 -18.96
N GLY A 88 -5.56 18.33 -18.31
CA GLY A 88 -5.78 16.98 -18.84
C GLY A 88 -4.53 16.10 -18.87
N ARG A 89 -3.39 16.55 -18.32
CA ARG A 89 -2.14 15.78 -18.35
C ARG A 89 -2.23 14.58 -17.41
N LEU A 90 -1.66 13.46 -17.84
CA LEU A 90 -1.74 12.22 -17.07
C LEU A 90 -0.83 12.26 -15.85
N GLN A 91 -1.37 11.88 -14.70
CA GLN A 91 -0.69 11.84 -13.42
C GLN A 91 -0.83 10.46 -12.76
N ILE A 92 0.18 10.12 -11.96
CA ILE A 92 0.23 8.89 -11.17
C ILE A 92 0.62 9.18 -9.72
N ARG A 93 -0.04 8.52 -8.77
CA ARG A 93 0.35 8.49 -7.35
C ARG A 93 0.33 7.08 -6.79
N ALA A 94 1.05 6.86 -5.69
CA ALA A 94 0.80 5.68 -4.86
C ALA A 94 -0.46 5.92 -4.03
N ASN A 95 -1.30 4.91 -3.89
CA ASN A 95 -2.50 5.04 -3.07
C ASN A 95 -2.12 5.16 -1.61
N GLN A 96 -1.12 4.41 -1.15
CA GLN A 96 -0.74 4.30 0.26
C GLN A 96 0.76 4.02 0.45
N GLY A 97 1.25 4.16 1.68
CA GLY A 97 2.58 3.72 2.09
C GLY A 97 3.69 4.76 1.99
N HIS A 98 3.34 6.04 1.90
CA HIS A 98 4.28 7.15 1.84
C HIS A 98 5.12 7.26 3.13
N SER A 99 6.43 7.48 2.96
CA SER A 99 7.29 8.04 4.00
C SER A 99 7.59 9.52 3.76
N VAL A 100 7.39 10.01 2.54
CA VAL A 100 7.40 11.44 2.25
C VAL A 100 6.09 12.03 2.77
N LYS A 101 6.13 13.27 3.27
CA LYS A 101 4.94 13.96 3.77
C LYS A 101 4.07 14.36 2.57
N VAL A 102 2.97 13.64 2.39
CA VAL A 102 1.88 13.98 1.45
C VAL A 102 0.76 14.54 2.32
N THR A 103 0.42 15.82 2.14
CA THR A 103 -0.52 16.53 3.03
C THR A 103 -1.97 16.32 2.63
N ASP A 104 -2.24 16.17 1.34
CA ASP A 104 -3.60 16.17 0.78
C ASP A 104 -3.94 14.82 0.15
N LEU A 105 -3.41 13.74 0.73
CA LEU A 105 -3.74 12.40 0.26
C LEU A 105 -5.24 12.15 0.48
N GLU A 106 -5.96 11.79 -0.58
CA GLU A 106 -7.40 11.47 -0.49
C GLU A 106 -7.63 10.29 0.46
N LEU A 107 -8.09 10.60 1.67
CA LEU A 107 -8.37 9.68 2.76
C LEU A 107 -9.79 9.94 3.28
N ARG A 108 -10.63 8.91 3.33
CA ARG A 108 -11.98 9.01 3.89
C ARG A 108 -11.93 8.69 5.37
N ALA A 109 -12.27 9.65 6.23
CA ALA A 109 -12.36 9.40 7.67
C ALA A 109 -13.39 8.30 7.96
N VAL A 110 -13.05 7.38 8.85
CA VAL A 110 -13.95 6.33 9.34
C VAL A 110 -14.87 6.94 10.38
N ALA A 111 -16.18 6.96 10.12
CA ALA A 111 -17.19 7.44 11.05
C ALA A 111 -17.84 6.25 11.79
N LEU A 112 -18.30 6.45 13.02
CA LEU A 112 -18.88 5.36 13.84
C LEU A 112 -20.19 4.80 13.25
N ASP A 113 -20.88 5.58 12.44
CA ASP A 113 -22.11 5.24 11.72
C ASP A 113 -21.86 4.73 10.30
N ASP A 114 -20.60 4.58 9.88
CA ASP A 114 -20.23 4.04 8.58
C ASP A 114 -20.71 2.57 8.47
N PRO A 115 -21.48 2.17 7.44
CA PRO A 115 -21.89 0.78 7.26
C PRO A 115 -20.71 -0.19 7.20
N ASP A 116 -19.57 0.30 6.70
CA ASP A 116 -18.32 -0.45 6.59
C ASP A 116 -17.39 -0.26 7.81
N TYR A 117 -17.90 0.23 8.95
CA TYR A 117 -17.08 0.44 10.15
C TYR A 117 -16.35 -0.85 10.55
N PRO A 118 -15.00 -0.85 10.57
CA PRO A 118 -14.24 -2.07 10.81
C PRO A 118 -14.30 -2.44 12.30
N ARG A 119 -14.98 -3.55 12.60
CA ARG A 119 -15.07 -4.08 13.98
C ARG A 119 -13.77 -4.71 14.44
N GLU A 120 -13.00 -5.25 13.50
CA GLU A 120 -11.65 -5.75 13.73
C GLU A 120 -10.69 -5.20 12.67
N ALA A 121 -9.43 -5.07 13.04
CA ALA A 121 -8.36 -4.68 12.16
C ALA A 121 -7.12 -5.55 12.42
N VAL A 122 -6.49 -6.02 11.34
CA VAL A 122 -5.36 -6.95 11.41
C VAL A 122 -4.10 -6.28 10.91
N HIS A 123 -3.03 -6.37 11.71
CA HIS A 123 -1.69 -5.98 11.32
C HIS A 123 -0.78 -7.19 11.12
N GLY A 124 -0.30 -7.40 9.89
CA GLY A 124 0.68 -8.44 9.58
C GLY A 124 2.10 -7.99 9.86
N SER A 125 2.85 -8.74 10.68
CA SER A 125 4.27 -8.50 10.95
C SER A 125 5.08 -9.79 11.03
N TYR A 126 6.41 -9.68 11.10
CA TYR A 126 7.30 -10.83 11.26
C TYR A 126 7.45 -11.22 12.73
N MET A 127 7.50 -12.53 13.02
CA MET A 127 7.63 -13.06 14.39
C MET A 127 8.81 -12.48 15.18
N LYS A 128 9.92 -12.15 14.51
CA LYS A 128 11.08 -11.50 15.15
C LYS A 128 10.76 -10.14 15.80
N HIS A 129 9.71 -9.45 15.35
CA HIS A 129 9.26 -8.18 15.91
C HIS A 129 8.23 -8.36 17.04
N TRP A 130 7.73 -9.58 17.25
CA TRP A 130 6.71 -9.85 18.26
C TRP A 130 7.07 -9.37 19.68
N PRO A 131 8.30 -9.59 20.20
CA PRO A 131 8.63 -9.11 21.54
C PRO A 131 8.50 -7.59 21.71
N SER A 132 8.88 -6.83 20.67
CA SER A 132 8.73 -5.36 20.67
C SER A 132 7.27 -4.96 20.51
N ILE A 133 6.52 -5.62 19.64
CA ILE A 133 5.10 -5.31 19.40
C ILE A 133 4.27 -5.60 20.66
N ARG A 134 4.52 -6.74 21.32
CA ARG A 134 3.85 -7.12 22.58
C ARG A 134 4.08 -6.08 23.68
N SER A 135 5.31 -5.57 23.79
CA SER A 135 5.69 -4.65 24.88
C SER A 135 5.37 -3.18 24.61
N GLN A 136 5.54 -2.72 23.36
CA GLN A 136 5.48 -1.29 23.01
C GLN A 136 4.32 -0.94 22.08
N GLY A 137 3.73 -1.93 21.40
CA GLY A 137 2.71 -1.71 20.38
C GLY A 137 3.26 -1.63 18.96
N ILE A 138 2.42 -1.21 18.02
CA ILE A 138 2.78 -1.10 16.60
C ILE A 138 3.13 0.36 16.30
N SER A 139 4.32 0.58 15.73
CA SER A 139 4.76 1.90 15.28
C SER A 139 4.47 2.11 13.80
N ARG A 140 4.06 3.32 13.40
CA ARG A 140 4.11 3.74 11.98
C ARG A 140 5.53 3.83 11.42
N MET A 141 6.55 3.80 12.30
CA MET A 141 7.97 3.96 11.95
C MET A 141 8.17 5.22 11.10
N ASN A 142 8.88 5.12 9.98
CA ASN A 142 9.10 6.24 9.05
C ASN A 142 7.93 6.51 8.10
N ARG A 143 6.78 5.81 8.23
CA ARG A 143 5.59 6.04 7.41
C ARG A 143 4.67 7.07 8.04
N THR A 144 3.76 7.63 7.25
CA THR A 144 2.74 8.55 7.75
C THR A 144 1.63 7.85 8.54
N HIS A 145 1.34 6.58 8.23
CA HIS A 145 0.27 5.78 8.85
C HIS A 145 0.70 4.33 9.08
N ILE A 146 0.10 3.69 10.10
CA ILE A 146 0.06 2.24 10.27
C ILE A 146 -0.95 1.67 9.25
N HIS A 147 -0.55 0.60 8.55
CA HIS A 147 -1.41 -0.12 7.60
C HIS A 147 -2.07 -1.30 8.27
N LEU A 148 -3.40 -1.37 8.16
CA LEU A 148 -4.25 -2.41 8.70
C LEU A 148 -5.11 -3.00 7.59
N ALA A 149 -5.32 -4.32 7.63
CA ALA A 149 -6.36 -4.95 6.84
C ALA A 149 -7.65 -4.98 7.68
N PRO A 150 -8.83 -4.66 7.12
CA PRO A 150 -10.07 -4.87 7.83
C PRO A 150 -10.28 -6.37 8.12
N GLY A 151 -10.73 -6.69 9.32
CA GLY A 151 -11.21 -8.03 9.67
C GLY A 151 -12.57 -8.32 9.05
N LEU A 152 -12.99 -9.59 9.11
CA LEU A 152 -14.37 -9.96 8.75
C LEU A 152 -15.34 -9.27 9.72
N PRO A 153 -16.54 -8.84 9.27
CA PRO A 153 -17.54 -8.30 10.17
C PRO A 153 -17.97 -9.38 11.19
N GLY A 154 -17.67 -9.13 12.47
CA GLY A 154 -18.00 -9.98 13.62
C GLY A 154 -18.00 -9.15 14.92
N GLU A 155 -18.49 -9.68 16.04
CA GLU A 155 -18.72 -8.90 17.27
C GLU A 155 -17.42 -8.29 17.84
N GLY A 156 -17.32 -6.95 17.83
CA GLY A 156 -16.13 -6.20 18.27
C GLY A 156 -16.46 -4.74 18.56
N GLY A 157 -15.79 -4.17 19.58
CA GLY A 157 -16.07 -2.89 20.25
C GLY A 157 -15.47 -1.64 19.60
N VAL A 158 -15.84 -0.47 20.14
CA VAL A 158 -15.51 0.87 19.62
C VAL A 158 -14.22 1.39 20.27
N ILE A 159 -13.28 1.90 19.46
CA ILE A 159 -12.06 2.58 19.95
C ILE A 159 -12.43 4.04 20.25
N SER A 160 -12.29 4.48 21.50
CA SER A 160 -12.67 5.85 21.96
C SER A 160 -11.49 6.71 22.42
N ASP A 161 -10.26 6.33 22.11
CA ASP A 161 -9.05 6.99 22.65
C ASP A 161 -8.52 8.12 21.74
N GLY A 162 -9.38 8.73 20.93
CA GLY A 162 -9.02 9.81 20.01
C GLY A 162 -8.16 9.39 18.81
N ILE A 163 -7.93 8.09 18.64
CA ILE A 163 -7.19 7.55 17.49
C ILE A 163 -8.09 7.61 16.25
N GLN A 164 -7.65 8.36 15.26
CA GLN A 164 -8.36 8.48 13.99
C GLN A 164 -8.03 7.31 13.06
N PHE A 165 -9.04 6.88 12.30
CA PHE A 165 -8.90 5.89 11.25
C PHE A 165 -9.39 6.45 9.93
N PHE A 166 -8.75 6.02 8.85
CA PHE A 166 -9.06 6.44 7.49
C PHE A 166 -9.11 5.25 6.56
N TRP A 167 -10.07 5.26 5.65
CA TRP A 167 -10.07 4.40 4.47
C TRP A 167 -9.24 5.03 3.38
N SER A 168 -8.31 4.24 2.85
CA SER A 168 -7.74 4.52 1.54
C SER A 168 -8.75 4.23 0.42
N GLU A 169 -8.49 4.80 -0.74
CA GLU A 169 -9.25 4.50 -1.97
C GLU A 169 -9.26 3.02 -2.34
N ASN A 170 -8.21 2.27 -1.99
CA ASN A 170 -8.14 0.82 -2.22
C ASN A 170 -8.59 -0.05 -1.02
N GLY A 171 -9.37 0.51 -0.08
CA GLY A 171 -9.97 -0.25 1.02
C GLY A 171 -8.98 -0.72 2.10
N VAL A 172 -7.81 -0.09 2.19
CA VAL A 172 -6.84 -0.30 3.27
C VAL A 172 -7.18 0.63 4.42
N LEU A 173 -7.25 0.09 5.63
CA LEU A 173 -7.48 0.86 6.83
C LEU A 173 -6.15 1.44 7.32
N LEU A 174 -6.17 2.72 7.69
CA LEU A 174 -5.00 3.48 8.07
C LEU A 174 -5.22 4.21 9.37
N THR A 175 -4.19 4.33 10.18
CA THR A 175 -4.20 5.24 11.32
C THR A 175 -2.86 5.96 11.45
N PRO A 176 -2.83 7.28 11.72
CA PRO A 176 -1.61 7.96 12.12
C PRO A 176 -1.14 7.50 13.51
N ALA A 177 -2.01 6.75 14.22
CA ALA A 177 -1.88 6.31 15.59
C ALA A 177 -1.92 7.50 16.58
N ASP A 178 -1.34 7.35 17.77
CA ASP A 178 -1.24 8.45 18.73
C ASP A 178 -0.22 9.53 18.30
N ALA A 179 0.00 10.53 19.16
CA ALA A 179 0.96 11.61 18.90
C ALA A 179 2.42 11.12 18.73
N ALA A 180 2.76 9.94 19.27
CA ALA A 180 4.06 9.30 19.09
C ALA A 180 4.10 8.40 17.83
N GLY A 181 2.99 8.26 17.10
CA GLY A 181 2.87 7.34 15.97
C GLY A 181 2.80 5.88 16.40
N MET A 182 2.28 5.62 17.61
CA MET A 182 2.18 4.31 18.23
C MET A 182 0.72 3.89 18.43
N LEU A 183 0.45 2.61 18.15
CA LEU A 183 -0.79 1.94 18.54
C LEU A 183 -0.46 0.98 19.69
N ALA A 184 -0.88 1.34 20.89
CA ALA A 184 -0.50 0.66 22.12
C ALA A 184 -1.04 -0.78 22.22
N PRO A 185 -0.38 -1.67 22.97
CA PRO A 185 -0.82 -3.06 23.14
C PRO A 185 -2.22 -3.23 23.75
N CYS A 186 -2.74 -2.23 24.48
CA CYS A 186 -4.07 -2.29 25.08
C CYS A 186 -5.21 -2.38 24.04
N TYR A 187 -4.94 -2.04 22.77
CA TYR A 187 -5.91 -2.20 21.68
C TYR A 187 -5.84 -3.57 21.00
N PHE A 188 -4.92 -4.46 21.39
CA PHE A 188 -4.78 -5.77 20.76
C PHE A 188 -5.75 -6.75 21.43
N SER A 189 -6.71 -7.25 20.65
CA SER A 189 -7.63 -8.30 21.11
C SER A 189 -7.03 -9.71 21.00
N ARG A 190 -6.12 -9.92 20.05
CA ARG A 190 -5.50 -11.23 19.79
C ARG A 190 -4.18 -11.13 19.04
N ALA A 191 -3.30 -12.12 19.21
CA ALA A 191 -2.13 -12.33 18.36
C ALA A 191 -2.04 -13.79 17.88
N GLN A 192 -1.70 -13.97 16.60
CA GLN A 192 -1.61 -15.29 15.98
C GLN A 192 -0.31 -15.41 15.16
N ARG A 193 0.43 -16.50 15.38
CA ARG A 193 1.56 -16.88 14.54
C ARG A 193 1.07 -17.84 13.45
N LEU A 194 1.26 -17.49 12.17
CA LEU A 194 0.72 -18.28 11.04
C LEU A 194 1.62 -19.44 10.58
N LYS A 195 2.94 -19.37 10.82
CA LYS A 195 3.92 -20.38 10.38
C LYS A 195 4.78 -20.85 11.56
N PRO A 196 5.17 -22.14 11.63
CA PRO A 196 4.92 -23.21 10.64
C PRO A 196 3.48 -23.73 10.62
N SER A 197 2.75 -23.59 11.74
CA SER A 197 1.31 -23.83 11.84
C SER A 197 0.64 -22.68 12.59
N PRO A 198 -0.62 -22.34 12.26
CA PRO A 198 -1.39 -21.32 12.99
C PRO A 198 -1.50 -21.67 14.48
N CYS A 199 -1.08 -20.74 15.33
CA CYS A 199 -1.21 -20.87 16.78
C CYS A 199 -1.37 -19.47 17.39
N GLU A 200 -2.27 -19.34 18.35
CA GLU A 200 -2.40 -18.11 19.13
C GLU A 200 -1.18 -17.95 20.05
N ILE A 201 -0.75 -16.72 20.24
CA ILE A 201 0.40 -16.37 21.07
C ILE A 201 -0.04 -15.35 22.11
N GLU A 202 0.54 -15.46 23.30
CA GLU A 202 0.17 -14.63 24.45
C GLU A 202 0.42 -13.14 24.22
N LEU A 203 -0.62 -12.33 24.40
CA LEU A 203 -0.55 -10.87 24.45
C LEU A 203 0.09 -10.36 25.75
N HIS A 204 -0.17 -11.03 26.87
CA HIS A 204 0.20 -10.61 28.23
C HIS A 204 1.01 -11.66 28.94
#